data_AF-I6QZY5-F1
#
_entry.id   AF-I6QZY5-F1
#
_cell.length_a   1.000
_cell.length_b   1.000
_cell.length_c   1.000
_cell.angle_alpha   90.00
_cell.angle_beta   90.00
_cell.angle_gamma   90.00
#
_symmetry.space_group_name_H-M   'P 1'
#
loop_
_entity.id
_entity.type
_entity.pdbx_description
1 polymer ?
#
loop_
_entity_poly.entity_id
_entity_poly.type
_entity_poly.pdbx_seq_one_letter_code
_entity_poly.pdbx_strand_id
1 'polypeptide(L)'
;TNLPRECMGYSDFPFVPRPEHDESRDPRRYPNHREVLAYLKDFAREFELVEMVRFGTEVVLVEQDGRKWKIRSRNSDGVTRDEIFDSVVVCNGHYTEPRVAQVPGIDVWPGKQLHSHNYRVPGPF
;
A
#
# COMPACT_ATOMS: atom_id res chain seq x y z
N THR A 1 -9.20 -10.38 6.00
CA THR A 1 -9.80 -9.26 5.23
C THR A 1 -11.11 -8.88 5.90
N ASN A 2 -11.67 -7.70 5.61
CA ASN A 2 -13.03 -7.33 6.04
C ASN A 2 -14.09 -7.55 4.94
N LEU A 3 -13.65 -7.85 3.71
CA LEU A 3 -14.49 -8.30 2.60
C LEU A 3 -14.18 -9.76 2.26
N PRO A 4 -15.17 -10.52 1.75
CA PRO A 4 -14.91 -11.86 1.24
C PRO A 4 -14.03 -11.77 -0.01
N ARG A 5 -13.11 -12.72 -0.19
CA ARG A 5 -12.10 -12.68 -1.26
C ARG A 5 -12.70 -12.56 -2.67
N GLU A 6 -13.90 -13.10 -2.87
CA GLU A 6 -14.61 -13.04 -4.15
C GLU A 6 -14.97 -11.60 -4.57
N CYS A 7 -15.12 -10.68 -3.61
CA CYS A 7 -15.40 -9.26 -3.89
C CYS A 7 -14.14 -8.41 -4.08
N MET A 8 -12.96 -8.96 -3.81
CA MET A 8 -11.70 -8.21 -3.82
C MET A 8 -10.86 -8.43 -5.07
N GLY A 9 -11.12 -9.49 -5.83
CA GLY A 9 -10.34 -9.83 -7.01
C GLY A 9 -10.60 -8.89 -8.18
N TYR A 10 -9.58 -8.66 -9.00
CA TYR A 10 -9.73 -8.06 -10.32
C TYR A 10 -10.58 -8.95 -11.22
N SER A 11 -11.37 -8.34 -12.12
CA SER A 11 -12.32 -9.06 -12.98
C SER A 11 -11.67 -10.09 -13.91
N ASP A 12 -10.45 -9.81 -14.36
CA ASP A 12 -9.62 -10.64 -15.23
C ASP A 12 -8.57 -11.48 -14.46
N PHE A 13 -8.49 -11.30 -13.14
CA PHE A 13 -7.60 -12.07 -12.27
C PHE A 13 -8.31 -12.44 -10.96
N PRO A 14 -9.25 -13.39 -10.96
CA PRO A 14 -10.08 -13.70 -9.80
C PRO A 14 -9.28 -14.15 -8.57
N PHE A 15 -9.67 -13.67 -7.37
CA PHE A 15 -8.99 -14.01 -6.12
C PHE A 15 -9.51 -15.32 -5.49
N VAL A 16 -9.23 -16.43 -6.17
CA VAL A 16 -9.65 -17.79 -5.75
C VAL A 16 -8.56 -18.50 -4.93
N PRO A 17 -8.93 -19.43 -4.04
CA PRO A 17 -7.96 -20.34 -3.42
C PRO A 17 -7.21 -21.14 -4.49
N ARG A 18 -5.88 -21.23 -4.39
CA ARG A 18 -5.09 -22.10 -5.25
C ARG A 18 -5.19 -23.56 -4.77
N PRO A 19 -5.12 -24.57 -5.66
CA PRO A 19 -5.19 -25.97 -5.27
C PRO A 19 -4.10 -26.37 -4.26
N GLU A 20 -4.43 -27.38 -3.46
CA GLU A 20 -3.74 -27.85 -2.25
C GLU A 20 -2.31 -28.37 -2.48
N HIS A 21 -1.31 -27.50 -2.63
CA HIS A 21 0.11 -27.89 -2.50
C HIS A 21 1.03 -26.80 -1.92
N ASP A 22 0.50 -25.62 -1.61
CA ASP A 22 1.26 -24.53 -0.99
C ASP A 22 0.68 -24.24 0.40
N GLU A 23 1.26 -24.87 1.43
CA GLU A 23 0.90 -24.65 2.84
C GLU A 23 1.09 -23.19 3.29
N SER A 24 1.78 -22.35 2.50
CA SER A 24 1.93 -20.93 2.79
C SER A 24 0.70 -20.09 2.43
N ARG A 25 -0.25 -20.63 1.65
CA ARG A 25 -1.46 -19.92 1.20
C ARG A 25 -2.61 -20.09 2.20
N ASP A 26 -3.44 -19.06 2.27
CA ASP A 26 -4.63 -19.05 3.12
C ASP A 26 -5.90 -19.33 2.28
N PRO A 27 -6.49 -20.54 2.36
CA PRO A 27 -7.63 -20.91 1.54
C PRO A 27 -8.95 -20.30 2.04
N ARG A 28 -8.98 -19.67 3.22
CA ARG A 28 -10.21 -19.16 3.83
C ARG A 28 -10.86 -18.08 2.95
N ARG A 29 -12.19 -17.98 3.04
CA ARG A 29 -12.99 -16.94 2.36
C ARG A 29 -12.63 -15.52 2.81
N TYR A 30 -12.23 -15.37 4.07
CA TYR A 30 -11.72 -14.13 4.66
C TYR A 30 -10.25 -14.34 5.07
N PRO A 31 -9.32 -14.31 4.13
CA PRO A 31 -7.95 -14.69 4.41
C PRO A 31 -7.21 -13.59 5.19
N ASN A 32 -6.05 -13.92 5.74
CA ASN A 32 -5.18 -12.93 6.38
C ASN A 32 -4.56 -11.96 5.33
N HIS A 33 -3.91 -10.89 5.81
CA HIS A 33 -3.29 -9.89 4.92
C HIS A 33 -2.11 -10.44 4.09
N ARG A 34 -1.45 -11.53 4.52
CA ARG A 34 -0.33 -12.14 3.80
C ARG A 34 -0.81 -12.79 2.50
N GLU A 35 -1.99 -13.40 2.52
CA GLU A 35 -2.62 -13.98 1.32
C GLU A 35 -3.03 -12.91 0.31
N VAL A 36 -3.54 -11.76 0.78
CA VAL A 36 -3.83 -10.61 -0.10
C VAL A 36 -2.55 -10.10 -0.77
N LEU A 37 -1.46 -9.98 -0.01
CA LEU A 37 -0.16 -9.59 -0.56
C LEU A 37 0.34 -10.62 -1.59
N ALA A 38 0.18 -11.91 -1.31
CA ALA A 38 0.58 -12.98 -2.22
C ALA A 38 -0.23 -12.94 -3.53
N TYR A 39 -1.55 -12.70 -3.45
CA TYR A 39 -2.40 -12.46 -4.61
C TYR A 39 -1.96 -11.25 -5.45
N LEU A 40 -1.64 -10.10 -4.82
CA LEU A 40 -1.15 -8.92 -5.54
C LEU A 40 0.23 -9.15 -6.19
N LYS A 41 1.10 -9.93 -5.55
CA LYS A 41 2.38 -10.36 -6.14
C LYS A 41 2.18 -11.31 -7.31
N ASP A 42 1.20 -12.21 -7.24
CA ASP A 42 0.85 -13.10 -8.35
C ASP A 42 0.35 -12.28 -9.54
N PHE A 43 -0.57 -11.33 -9.30
CA PHE A 43 -1.06 -10.40 -10.32
C PHE A 43 0.08 -9.62 -10.97
N ALA A 44 0.95 -8.98 -10.18
CA ALA A 44 2.05 -8.19 -10.70
C ALA A 44 3.05 -9.02 -11.53
N ARG A 45 3.23 -10.31 -11.21
CA ARG A 45 4.07 -11.23 -11.99
C ARG A 45 3.40 -11.69 -13.28
N GLU A 46 2.12 -12.06 -13.21
CA GLU A 46 1.34 -12.52 -14.37
C GLU A 46 1.33 -11.47 -15.49
N PHE A 47 1.19 -10.20 -15.12
CA PHE A 47 1.13 -9.07 -16.06
C PHE A 47 2.47 -8.35 -16.21
N GLU A 48 3.59 -8.96 -15.78
CA GLU A 48 4.96 -8.44 -15.95
C GLU A 48 5.17 -7.00 -15.41
N LEU A 49 4.37 -6.59 -14.43
CA LEU A 49 4.37 -5.22 -13.89
C LEU A 49 5.60 -4.92 -13.04
N VAL A 50 6.20 -5.96 -12.43
CA VAL A 50 7.33 -5.82 -11.50
C VAL A 50 8.53 -5.14 -12.18
N GLU A 51 8.78 -5.44 -13.46
CA GLU A 51 9.92 -4.88 -14.21
C GLU A 51 9.78 -3.38 -14.50
N MET A 52 8.54 -2.86 -14.47
CA MET A 52 8.24 -1.45 -14.68
C MET A 52 8.33 -0.62 -13.38
N VAL A 53 8.46 -1.26 -12.21
CA VAL A 53 8.46 -0.58 -10.91
C VAL A 53 9.87 -0.30 -10.43
N ARG A 54 10.16 0.97 -10.17
CA ARG A 54 11.38 1.39 -9.45
C ARG A 54 11.13 1.38 -7.94
N PHE A 55 11.44 0.28 -7.28
CA PHE A 55 11.41 0.20 -5.82
C PHE A 55 12.52 1.05 -5.18
N GLY A 56 12.41 1.31 -3.87
CA GLY A 56 13.38 2.14 -3.14
C GLY A 56 13.49 3.57 -3.69
N THR A 57 12.44 4.05 -4.35
CA THR A 57 12.39 5.34 -5.04
C THR A 57 11.15 6.12 -4.60
N GLU A 58 11.36 7.23 -3.92
CA GLU A 58 10.32 8.12 -3.40
C GLU A 58 10.11 9.28 -4.38
N VAL A 59 8.87 9.55 -4.79
CA VAL A 59 8.54 10.78 -5.52
C VAL A 59 8.42 11.93 -4.53
N VAL A 60 9.26 12.95 -4.67
CA VAL A 60 9.34 14.09 -3.73
C VAL A 60 8.81 15.40 -4.32
N LEU A 61 8.67 15.48 -5.65
CA LEU A 61 8.08 16.62 -6.34
C LEU A 61 7.37 16.17 -7.62
N VAL A 62 6.20 16.75 -7.86
CA VAL A 62 5.47 16.68 -9.12
C VAL A 62 5.17 18.13 -9.51
N GLU A 63 5.77 18.61 -10.60
CA GLU A 63 5.58 19.98 -11.06
C GLU A 63 5.24 20.00 -12.56
N GLN A 64 4.42 20.97 -12.97
CA GLN A 64 4.10 21.16 -14.38
C GLN A 64 5.24 21.94 -15.06
N ASP A 65 5.71 21.44 -16.19
CA ASP A 65 6.74 22.07 -17.03
C ASP A 65 6.18 22.28 -18.45
N GLY A 66 5.57 23.45 -18.66
CA GLY A 66 4.81 23.76 -19.86
C GLY A 66 3.61 22.83 -20.05
N ARG A 67 3.67 21.96 -21.06
CA ARG A 67 2.65 20.94 -21.36
C ARG A 67 3.00 19.54 -20.82
N LYS A 68 4.14 19.39 -20.17
CA LYS A 68 4.63 18.13 -19.62
C LYS A 68 4.71 18.22 -18.09
N TRP A 69 5.10 17.12 -17.47
CA TRP A 69 5.28 17.00 -16.04
C TRP A 69 6.73 16.67 -15.73
N LYS A 70 7.31 17.42 -14.81
CA LYS A 70 8.61 17.11 -14.23
C LYS A 70 8.42 16.42 -12.89
N ILE A 71 9.00 15.25 -12.76
CA ILE A 71 8.95 14.42 -11.56
C ILE A 71 10.33 14.35 -10.96
N ARG A 72 10.46 14.78 -9.71
CA ARG A 72 11.66 14.53 -8.91
C ARG A 72 11.45 13.30 -8.05
N SER A 73 12.36 12.35 -8.17
CA SER A 73 12.42 11.17 -7.33
C SER A 73 13.72 11.12 -6.54
N ARG A 74 13.71 10.44 -5.39
CA ARG A 74 14.85 10.22 -4.51
C ARG A 74 15.00 8.72 -4.25
N ASN A 75 16.19 8.16 -4.50
CA ASN A 75 16.45 6.76 -4.20
C ASN A 75 16.80 6.54 -2.71
N SER A 76 17.00 5.28 -2.31
CA SER A 76 17.38 4.90 -0.94
C SER A 76 18.69 5.50 -0.45
N ASP A 77 19.60 5.85 -1.37
CA ASP A 77 20.89 6.47 -1.07
C ASP A 77 20.79 8.01 -0.96
N GLY A 78 19.58 8.57 -1.12
CA GLY A 78 19.32 10.01 -1.06
C GLY A 78 19.59 10.74 -2.38
N VAL A 79 20.00 10.04 -3.44
CA VAL A 79 20.26 10.63 -4.76
C VAL A 79 18.95 11.01 -5.42
N THR A 80 18.86 12.26 -5.88
CA THR A 80 17.68 12.78 -6.57
C THR A 80 17.83 12.74 -8.10
N ARG A 81 16.75 12.44 -8.80
CA ARG A 81 16.67 12.44 -10.26
C ARG A 81 15.39 13.13 -10.73
N ASP A 82 15.54 14.01 -11.73
CA ASP A 82 14.43 14.67 -12.42
C ASP A 82 14.18 13.96 -13.76
N GLU A 83 12.91 13.68 -14.07
CA GLU A 83 12.45 13.08 -15.32
C GLU A 83 11.21 13.81 -15.84
N ILE A 84 11.06 13.85 -17.17
CA ILE A 84 9.94 14.53 -17.85
C ILE A 84 8.98 13.47 -18.42
N PHE A 85 7.69 13.61 -18.12
CA PHE A 85 6.63 12.74 -18.60
C PHE A 85 5.50 13.55 -19.25
N ASP A 86 4.81 12.94 -20.21
CA ASP A 86 3.63 13.55 -20.84
C ASP A 86 2.40 13.55 -19.93
N SER A 87 2.34 12.63 -18.95
CA SER A 87 1.20 12.48 -18.05
C SER A 87 1.62 11.84 -16.72
N VAL A 88 0.80 12.06 -15.68
CA VAL A 88 1.02 11.54 -14.32
C VAL A 88 -0.28 10.91 -13.82
N VAL A 89 -0.19 9.70 -13.27
CA VAL A 89 -1.29 9.02 -12.58
C VAL A 89 -0.85 8.83 -11.12
N VAL A 90 -1.64 9.35 -10.17
CA VAL A 90 -1.30 9.33 -8.74
C VAL A 90 -2.00 8.15 -8.06
N CYS A 91 -1.20 7.20 -7.57
CA CYS A 91 -1.67 5.97 -6.90
C CYS A 91 -1.03 5.80 -5.51
N ASN A 92 -0.84 6.88 -4.76
CA ASN A 92 -0.10 6.90 -3.48
C ASN A 92 -0.88 6.37 -2.26
N GLY A 93 -2.19 6.10 -2.42
CA GLY A 93 -3.07 5.70 -1.34
C GLY A 93 -3.39 6.82 -0.34
N HIS A 94 -4.29 6.54 0.60
CA HIS A 94 -4.82 7.54 1.54
C HIS A 94 -5.05 7.01 2.96
N TYR A 95 -4.46 5.86 3.32
CA TYR A 95 -4.58 5.23 4.64
C TYR A 95 -3.29 5.29 5.49
N THR A 96 -2.36 6.17 5.14
CA THR A 96 -1.06 6.32 5.83
C THR A 96 -1.05 7.51 6.79
N GLU A 97 -1.47 8.70 6.34
CA GLU A 97 -1.44 9.90 7.18
C GLU A 97 -2.60 9.90 8.20
N PRO A 98 -2.32 9.88 9.52
CA PRO A 98 -3.36 9.76 10.53
C PRO A 98 -4.10 11.07 10.78
N ARG A 99 -5.43 11.02 10.90
CA ARG A 99 -6.23 12.13 11.41
C ARG A 99 -6.48 11.94 12.90
N VAL A 100 -5.78 12.71 13.73
CA VAL A 100 -5.91 12.65 15.20
C VAL A 100 -7.07 13.51 15.68
N ALA A 101 -7.93 12.93 16.52
CA ALA A 101 -9.06 13.64 17.10
C ALA A 101 -8.62 14.59 18.22
N GLN A 102 -9.24 15.77 18.29
CA GLN A 102 -9.12 16.68 19.41
C GLN A 102 -10.13 16.27 20.48
N VAL A 103 -9.64 15.80 21.63
CA VAL A 103 -10.48 15.31 22.73
C VAL A 103 -10.31 16.25 23.93
N PRO A 104 -11.39 16.91 24.41
CA PRO A 104 -11.29 17.79 25.57
C PRO A 104 -10.72 17.05 26.80
N GLY A 105 -9.71 17.66 27.44
CA GLY A 105 -9.05 17.09 28.62
C GLY A 105 -8.04 15.98 28.32
N ILE A 106 -7.69 15.73 27.04
CA ILE A 106 -6.73 14.68 26.68
C ILE A 106 -5.33 14.94 27.24
N ASP A 107 -4.91 16.20 27.36
CA ASP A 107 -3.58 16.58 27.84
C ASP A 107 -3.35 16.24 29.32
N VAL A 108 -4.43 16.08 30.10
CA VAL A 108 -4.37 15.74 31.53
C VAL A 108 -4.76 14.29 31.81
N TRP A 109 -5.12 13.52 30.77
CA TRP A 109 -5.49 12.12 30.93
C TRP A 109 -4.24 11.24 31.10
N PRO A 110 -4.13 10.42 32.16
CA PRO A 110 -2.88 9.74 32.52
C PRO A 110 -2.60 8.46 31.69
N GLY A 111 -3.49 8.07 30.78
CA GLY A 111 -3.36 6.83 30.03
C GLY A 111 -2.57 6.97 28.72
N LYS A 112 -2.53 5.89 27.93
CA LYS A 112 -1.85 5.84 26.63
C LYS A 112 -2.79 6.23 25.49
N GLN A 113 -2.41 7.22 24.70
CA GLN A 113 -3.08 7.55 23.44
C GLN A 113 -2.35 6.87 22.27
N LEU A 114 -3.10 6.25 21.37
CA LEU A 114 -2.55 5.61 20.16
C LEU A 114 -3.51 5.79 18.99
N HIS A 115 -3.00 6.24 17.84
CA HIS A 115 -3.74 6.19 16.59
C HIS A 115 -3.65 4.78 15.99
N SER A 116 -4.74 4.27 15.39
CA SER A 116 -4.83 2.92 14.82
C SER A 116 -3.73 2.61 13.78
N HIS A 117 -3.27 3.64 13.05
CA HIS A 117 -2.10 3.55 12.14
C HIS A 117 -0.86 2.92 12.80
N ASN A 118 -0.65 3.13 14.11
CA ASN A 118 0.51 2.62 14.86
C ASN A 118 0.21 1.30 15.60
N TYR A 119 -1.02 0.80 15.57
CA TYR A 119 -1.36 -0.50 16.17
C TYR A 119 -0.74 -1.65 15.37
N ARG A 120 -0.23 -2.69 16.05
CA ARG A 120 0.42 -3.84 15.41
C ARG A 120 -0.09 -5.17 15.94
N VAL A 121 -0.13 -5.33 17.27
CA VAL A 121 -0.55 -6.56 17.96
C VAL A 121 -1.31 -6.22 19.24
N PRO A 122 -2.21 -7.09 19.72
CA PRO A 122 -3.06 -6.79 20.87
C PRO A 122 -2.37 -6.94 22.23
N GLY A 123 -1.36 -7.82 22.34
CA GLY A 123 -0.79 -8.22 23.64
C GLY A 123 -0.28 -7.10 24.58
N PRO A 124 0.23 -5.95 24.11
CA PRO A 124 0.65 -4.83 24.97
C PRO A 124 -0.45 -4.01 25.64
N PHE A 125 -1.73 -4.33 25.40
CA PHE A 125 -2.92 -3.64 25.92
C PHE A 125 -3.78 -4.59 26.76
#